data_AF-A0AAJ1KQS6-F1
#
_entry.id   AF-A0AAJ1KQS6-F1
#
_cell.length_a   1.000
_cell.length_b   1.000
_cell.length_c   1.000
_cell.angle_alpha   90.00
_cell.angle_beta   90.00
_cell.angle_gamma   90.00
#
_symmetry.space_group_name_H-M   'P 1'
#
loop_
_entity.id
_entity.type
_entity.pdbx_description
1 polymer ?
#
loop_
_entity_poly.entity_id
_entity_poly.type
_entity_poly.pdbx_seq_one_letter_code
_entity_poly.pdbx_strand_id
1 'polypeptide(L)'
;MRNFLNSNPNFIVYLVAFSMLGMLLIMIISFINKIAYRKIVSLYINKYSRLPITAALAKEASLIVTPGAYFAKIGFIIETLTLPYNKISNHDMTKEQYDYINNLPKKLTIGFKIEAVLWIISIPTMIVGFILQAVYN
;
A
#
# COMPACT_ATOMS: atom_id res chain seq x y z
N MET A 1 -12.95 -18.40 -22.60
CA MET A 1 -12.18 -18.58 -21.35
C MET A 1 -11.88 -20.05 -21.05
N ARG A 2 -12.89 -20.93 -20.96
CA ARG A 2 -12.69 -22.36 -20.64
C ARG A 2 -11.67 -23.08 -21.55
N ASN A 3 -11.77 -22.90 -22.88
CA ASN A 3 -10.81 -23.51 -23.82
C ASN A 3 -9.37 -23.05 -23.59
N PHE A 4 -9.17 -21.76 -23.25
CA PHE A 4 -7.85 -21.23 -22.93
C PHE A 4 -7.27 -21.87 -21.66
N LEU A 5 -8.08 -22.01 -20.62
CA LEU A 5 -7.67 -22.65 -19.35
C LEU A 5 -7.36 -24.14 -19.55
N ASN A 6 -8.16 -24.85 -20.35
CA ASN A 6 -7.90 -26.26 -20.68
C ASN A 6 -6.57 -26.44 -21.44
N SER A 7 -6.22 -25.49 -22.32
CA SER A 7 -4.92 -25.48 -23.00
C SER A 7 -3.77 -25.00 -22.09
N ASN A 8 -4.06 -24.36 -20.95
CA ASN A 8 -3.08 -23.79 -20.03
C ASN A 8 -3.42 -24.15 -18.56
N PRO A 9 -3.29 -25.44 -18.17
CA PRO A 9 -3.79 -25.93 -16.88
C PRO A 9 -3.13 -25.24 -15.67
N ASN A 10 -1.91 -24.75 -15.82
CA ASN A 10 -1.16 -24.08 -14.74
C ASN A 10 -1.41 -22.57 -14.65
N PHE A 11 -2.21 -21.97 -15.54
CA PHE A 11 -2.39 -20.52 -15.59
C PHE A 11 -2.91 -19.95 -14.27
N ILE A 12 -3.93 -20.60 -13.67
CA ILE A 12 -4.49 -20.17 -12.38
C ILE A 12 -3.43 -20.27 -11.28
N VAL A 13 -2.66 -21.35 -11.25
CA VAL A 13 -1.55 -21.56 -10.30
C VAL A 13 -0.52 -20.45 -10.42
N TYR A 14 -0.13 -20.06 -11.65
CA TYR A 14 0.82 -18.97 -11.87
C TYR A 14 0.28 -17.61 -11.42
N LEU A 15 -1.00 -17.31 -11.64
CA LEU A 15 -1.61 -16.08 -11.12
C LEU A 15 -1.55 -16.02 -9.60
N VAL A 16 -1.95 -17.10 -8.93
CA VAL A 16 -1.94 -17.17 -7.45
C VAL A 16 -0.50 -17.08 -6.92
N ALA A 17 0.44 -17.82 -7.51
CA ALA A 17 1.85 -17.80 -7.10
C ALA A 17 2.47 -16.41 -7.29
N PHE A 18 2.20 -15.73 -8.40
CA PHE A 18 2.65 -14.35 -8.64
C PHE A 18 2.11 -13.39 -7.58
N SER A 19 0.83 -13.49 -7.25
CA SER A 19 0.24 -12.69 -6.18
C SER A 19 0.86 -12.96 -4.82
N MET A 20 1.11 -14.22 -4.47
CA MET A 20 1.76 -14.59 -3.21
C MET A 20 3.19 -14.04 -3.11
N LEU A 21 3.95 -14.06 -4.21
CA LEU A 21 5.26 -13.44 -4.27
C LEU A 21 5.16 -11.92 -4.03
N GLY A 22 4.18 -11.26 -4.64
CA GLY A 22 3.92 -9.84 -4.42
C GLY A 22 3.57 -9.51 -2.96
N MET A 23 2.75 -10.35 -2.30
CA MET A 23 2.43 -10.22 -0.87
C MET A 23 3.66 -10.40 0.02
N LEU A 24 4.58 -11.31 -0.33
CA LEU A 24 5.84 -11.47 0.38
C LEU A 24 6.73 -10.21 0.23
N LEU A 25 6.83 -9.67 -0.97
CA LEU A 25 7.58 -8.44 -1.24
C LEU A 25 6.99 -7.23 -0.50
N ILE A 26 5.66 -7.14 -0.43
CA ILE A 26 4.97 -6.15 0.40
C ILE A 26 5.46 -6.24 1.84
N MET A 27 5.40 -7.43 2.46
CA MET A 27 5.84 -7.57 3.86
C MET A 27 7.28 -7.08 4.07
N ILE A 28 8.21 -7.47 3.19
CA ILE A 28 9.62 -7.05 3.25
C ILE A 28 9.74 -5.52 3.17
N ILE A 29 9.05 -4.91 2.20
CA ILE A 29 9.09 -3.46 1.99
C ILE A 29 8.43 -2.72 3.15
N SER A 30 7.33 -3.21 3.71
CA SER A 30 6.67 -2.62 4.86
C SER A 30 7.57 -2.61 6.11
N PHE A 31 8.43 -3.62 6.28
CA PHE A 31 9.47 -3.61 7.32
C PHE A 31 10.50 -2.50 7.10
N ILE A 32 10.94 -2.29 5.85
CA ILE A 32 11.86 -1.20 5.50
C ILE A 32 11.17 0.16 5.71
N ASN A 33 9.92 0.27 5.25
CA ASN A 33 9.08 1.47 5.39
C ASN A 33 8.83 1.82 6.85
N LYS A 34 8.89 0.89 7.80
CA LYS A 34 8.83 1.19 9.24
C LYS A 34 9.90 2.19 9.67
N ILE A 35 11.11 2.12 9.10
CA ILE A 35 12.20 3.05 9.41
C ILE A 35 11.93 4.41 8.76
N ALA A 36 11.54 4.42 7.49
CA ALA A 36 11.21 5.65 6.78
C ALA A 36 10.00 6.37 7.42
N TYR A 37 8.96 5.62 7.77
CA TYR A 37 7.76 6.09 8.48
C TYR A 37 8.12 6.88 9.74
N ARG A 38 8.96 6.31 10.61
CA ARG A 38 9.36 6.99 11.86
C ARG A 38 10.04 8.34 11.59
N LYS A 39 10.90 8.40 10.56
CA LYS A 39 11.58 9.64 10.15
C LYS A 39 10.58 10.65 9.59
N ILE A 40 9.68 10.21 8.71
CA ILE A 40 8.65 11.07 8.11
C ILE A 40 7.72 11.62 9.21
N VAL A 41 7.26 10.78 10.13
CA VAL A 41 6.41 11.20 11.26
C VAL A 41 7.11 12.24 12.12
N SER A 42 8.39 12.01 12.48
CA SER A 42 9.16 12.97 13.26
C SER A 42 9.30 14.31 12.54
N LEU A 43 9.67 14.30 11.25
CA LEU A 43 9.77 15.51 10.43
C LEU A 43 8.42 16.24 10.31
N TYR A 44 7.33 15.50 10.11
CA TYR A 44 5.98 16.04 9.96
C TYR A 44 5.48 16.67 11.26
N ILE A 45 5.63 15.98 12.39
CA ILE A 45 5.23 16.50 13.71
C ILE A 45 6.08 17.72 14.09
N ASN A 46 7.38 17.72 13.80
CA ASN A 46 8.22 18.88 14.07
C ASN A 46 7.78 20.13 13.28
N LYS A 47 7.18 19.95 12.09
CA LYS A 47 6.71 21.06 11.26
C LYS A 47 5.26 21.46 11.56
N TYR A 48 4.37 20.50 11.85
CA TYR A 48 2.92 20.70 11.91
C TYR A 48 2.27 20.33 13.25
N SER A 49 3.07 19.98 14.26
CA SER A 49 2.69 19.63 15.64
C SER A 49 1.82 18.38 15.83
N ARG A 50 1.15 17.89 14.79
CA ARG A 50 0.29 16.70 14.84
C ARG A 50 0.30 15.93 13.52
N LEU A 51 -0.04 14.65 13.58
CA LEU A 51 -0.32 13.83 12.39
C LEU A 51 -1.75 14.07 11.89
N PRO A 52 -2.04 13.72 10.62
CA PRO A 52 -3.40 13.57 10.13
C PRO A 52 -4.20 12.59 11.00
N ILE A 53 -5.51 12.81 11.12
CA ILE A 53 -6.33 12.20 12.19
C ILE A 53 -6.30 10.68 12.09
N THR A 54 -6.52 10.15 10.89
CA THR A 54 -6.54 8.71 10.61
C THR A 54 -5.20 8.06 10.97
N ALA A 55 -4.10 8.71 10.62
CA ALA A 55 -2.75 8.22 10.91
C ALA A 55 -2.41 8.28 12.40
N ALA A 56 -2.89 9.32 13.11
CA ALA A 56 -2.69 9.48 14.54
C ALA A 56 -3.40 8.37 15.33
N LEU A 57 -4.64 8.04 14.95
CA LEU A 57 -5.43 6.96 15.56
C LEU A 57 -4.81 5.58 15.34
N ALA A 58 -4.14 5.38 14.21
CA ALA A 58 -3.55 4.12 13.83
C ALA A 58 -2.03 4.01 14.12
N LYS A 59 -1.44 4.93 14.91
CA LYS A 59 0.03 5.04 15.08
C LYS A 59 0.72 3.73 15.50
N GLU A 60 0.08 2.90 16.33
CA GLU A 60 0.65 1.64 16.83
C GLU A 60 0.34 0.44 15.93
N ALA A 61 -0.38 0.64 14.83
CA ALA A 61 -0.76 -0.45 13.94
C ALA A 61 0.45 -1.12 13.27
N SER A 62 0.29 -2.42 13.04
CA SER A 62 1.28 -3.29 12.43
C SER A 62 0.66 -3.97 11.22
N LEU A 63 1.41 -4.08 10.12
CA LEU A 63 0.93 -4.77 8.93
C LEU A 63 0.54 -6.24 9.23
N ILE A 64 1.25 -6.89 10.16
CA ILE A 64 1.02 -8.32 10.46
C ILE A 64 -0.20 -8.50 11.35
N VAL A 65 -0.32 -7.69 12.41
CA VAL A 65 -1.34 -7.88 13.46
C VAL A 65 -2.64 -7.20 13.07
N THR A 66 -2.54 -6.00 12.49
CA THR A 66 -3.69 -5.15 12.16
C THR A 66 -3.55 -4.54 10.76
N PRO A 67 -3.59 -5.36 9.68
CA PRO A 67 -3.32 -4.90 8.32
C PRO A 67 -4.18 -3.69 7.89
N GLY A 68 -5.48 -3.73 8.18
CA GLY A 68 -6.39 -2.61 7.88
C GLY A 68 -5.99 -1.32 8.58
N ALA A 69 -5.64 -1.39 9.87
CA ALA A 69 -5.17 -0.22 10.62
C ALA A 69 -3.78 0.23 10.16
N TYR A 70 -2.93 -0.68 9.66
CA TYR A 70 -1.66 -0.30 9.08
C TYR A 70 -1.82 0.58 7.84
N PHE A 71 -2.81 0.31 6.98
CA PHE A 71 -3.13 1.23 5.88
C PHE A 71 -3.59 2.60 6.37
N ALA A 72 -4.44 2.64 7.40
CA ALA A 72 -4.83 3.91 8.03
C ALA A 72 -3.60 4.67 8.59
N LYS A 73 -2.63 3.95 9.15
CA LYS A 73 -1.38 4.51 9.71
C LYS A 73 -0.50 5.18 8.67
N ILE A 74 -0.33 4.55 7.51
CA ILE A 74 0.56 5.04 6.45
C ILE A 74 -0.19 5.76 5.32
N GLY A 75 -1.52 5.80 5.37
CA GLY A 75 -2.40 6.32 4.32
C GLY A 75 -2.02 7.74 3.91
N PHE A 76 -1.82 8.62 4.88
CA PHE A 76 -1.39 10.01 4.60
C PHE A 76 -0.08 10.13 3.83
N ILE A 77 0.80 9.12 3.86
CA ILE A 77 2.02 9.04 3.07
C ILE A 77 1.71 8.44 1.69
N ILE A 78 1.14 7.24 1.65
CA ILE A 78 0.89 6.51 0.39
C ILE A 78 -0.06 7.30 -0.51
N GLU A 79 -1.17 7.78 0.02
CA GLU A 79 -2.20 8.49 -0.73
C GLU A 79 -1.66 9.81 -1.26
N THR A 80 -0.87 10.53 -0.46
CA THR A 80 -0.24 11.78 -0.92
C THR A 80 0.76 11.54 -2.05
N LEU A 81 1.44 10.39 -2.06
CA LEU A 81 2.44 10.06 -3.08
C LEU A 81 1.85 9.43 -4.34
N THR A 82 0.58 8.99 -4.32
CA THR A 82 -0.05 8.23 -5.40
C THR A 82 -1.31 8.90 -5.97
N LEU A 83 -2.04 9.65 -5.16
CA LEU A 83 -3.32 10.26 -5.50
C LEU A 83 -3.21 11.79 -5.52
N PRO A 84 -3.97 12.46 -6.40
CA PRO A 84 -4.04 13.91 -6.40
C PRO A 84 -4.66 14.45 -5.11
N TYR A 85 -4.29 15.69 -4.78
CA TYR A 85 -4.81 16.40 -3.60
C TYR A 85 -6.34 16.51 -3.60
N ASN A 86 -6.96 16.25 -2.44
CA ASN A 86 -8.37 16.48 -2.12
C ASN A 86 -9.37 15.73 -3.04
N LYS A 87 -8.99 14.56 -3.59
CA LYS A 87 -9.89 13.77 -4.44
C LYS A 87 -10.52 12.54 -3.76
N ILE A 88 -9.86 11.93 -2.77
CA ILE A 88 -10.29 10.62 -2.24
C ILE A 88 -10.20 10.57 -0.71
N SER A 89 -8.99 10.57 -0.15
CA SER A 89 -8.78 10.24 1.27
C SER A 89 -7.81 11.16 2.01
N ASN A 90 -7.06 12.00 1.30
CA ASN A 90 -6.16 13.02 1.87
C ASN A 90 -6.88 14.34 2.26
N HIS A 91 -8.17 14.28 2.56
CA HIS A 91 -9.01 15.44 2.88
C HIS A 91 -8.67 16.08 4.25
N ASP A 92 -8.04 15.30 5.13
CA ASP A 92 -7.60 15.75 6.45
C ASP A 92 -6.23 16.44 6.44
N MET A 93 -5.64 16.62 5.25
CA MET A 93 -4.40 17.35 5.02
C MET A 93 -4.67 18.66 4.28
N THR A 94 -3.95 19.72 4.64
CA THR A 94 -3.91 20.94 3.81
C THR A 94 -3.05 20.73 2.57
N LYS A 95 -3.20 21.60 1.56
CA LYS A 95 -2.38 21.57 0.35
C LYS A 95 -0.89 21.66 0.66
N GLU A 96 -0.51 22.49 1.63
CA GLU A 96 0.88 22.63 2.08
C GLU A 96 1.41 21.32 2.69
N GLN A 97 0.62 20.64 3.52
CA GLN A 97 0.98 19.35 4.12
C GLN A 97 1.12 18.26 3.05
N TYR A 98 0.23 18.26 2.07
CA TYR A 98 0.29 17.35 0.91
C TYR A 98 1.57 17.59 0.09
N ASP A 99 1.89 18.85 -0.21
CA ASP A 99 3.08 19.21 -0.98
C ASP A 99 4.36 18.92 -0.18
N TYR A 100 4.32 19.07 1.15
CA TYR A 100 5.44 18.73 2.02
C TYR A 100 5.85 17.26 1.90
N ILE A 101 4.90 16.32 2.00
CA ILE A 101 5.18 14.88 1.84
C ILE A 101 5.71 14.57 0.44
N ASN A 102 5.14 15.18 -0.61
CA ASN A 102 5.59 14.98 -1.98
C ASN A 102 7.02 15.47 -2.25
N ASN A 103 7.47 16.49 -1.51
CA ASN A 103 8.81 17.06 -1.62
C ASN A 103 9.85 16.39 -0.69
N LEU A 104 9.47 15.36 0.07
CA LEU A 104 10.42 14.63 0.90
C LEU A 104 11.47 13.89 0.05
N PRO A 105 12.69 13.70 0.59
CA PRO A 105 13.75 12.96 -0.11
C PRO A 105 13.27 11.58 -0.59
N LYS A 106 13.57 11.23 -1.85
CA LYS A 106 13.17 9.95 -2.48
C LYS A 106 13.53 8.72 -1.64
N LYS A 107 14.66 8.76 -0.92
CA LYS A 107 15.10 7.69 -0.01
C LYS A 107 14.08 7.37 1.11
N LEU A 108 13.20 8.31 1.46
CA LEU A 108 12.15 8.11 2.46
C LEU A 108 10.81 7.70 1.83
N THR A 109 10.58 8.05 0.56
CA THR A 109 9.25 7.90 -0.08
C THR A 109 9.16 6.73 -1.06
N ILE A 110 10.30 6.28 -1.62
CA ILE A 110 10.30 5.26 -2.69
C ILE A 110 9.70 3.93 -2.24
N GLY A 111 9.99 3.48 -1.02
CA GLY A 111 9.45 2.23 -0.51
C GLY A 111 7.93 2.24 -0.39
N PHE A 112 7.33 3.38 0.00
CA PHE A 112 5.87 3.54 0.03
C PHE A 112 5.25 3.51 -1.36
N LYS A 113 5.92 4.09 -2.37
CA LYS A 113 5.47 4.01 -3.77
C LYS A 113 5.50 2.58 -4.30
N ILE A 114 6.58 1.83 -4.02
CA ILE A 114 6.69 0.44 -4.43
C ILE A 114 5.62 -0.40 -3.71
N GLU A 115 5.44 -0.21 -2.40
CA GLU A 115 4.40 -0.89 -1.63
C GLU A 115 3.01 -0.64 -2.24
N ALA A 116 2.68 0.61 -2.57
CA ALA A 116 1.40 0.94 -3.20
C ALA A 116 1.20 0.24 -4.55
N VAL A 117 2.22 0.22 -5.41
CA VAL A 117 2.17 -0.50 -6.69
C VAL A 117 1.97 -1.99 -6.49
N LEU A 118 2.69 -2.60 -5.54
CA LEU A 118 2.54 -4.02 -5.23
C LEU A 118 1.13 -4.33 -4.74
N TRP A 119 0.53 -3.52 -3.87
CA TRP A 119 -0.85 -3.71 -3.44
C TRP A 119 -1.84 -3.66 -4.62
N ILE A 120 -1.65 -2.71 -5.54
CA ILE A 120 -2.51 -2.52 -6.71
C ILE A 120 -2.41 -3.69 -7.69
N ILE A 121 -1.26 -4.35 -7.82
CA ILE A 121 -1.12 -5.50 -8.73
C ILE A 121 -1.47 -6.83 -8.04
N SER A 122 -1.00 -7.04 -6.81
CA SER A 122 -1.05 -8.35 -6.17
C SER A 122 -2.47 -8.75 -5.75
N ILE A 123 -3.25 -7.80 -5.20
CA ILE A 123 -4.60 -8.09 -4.71
C ILE A 123 -5.57 -8.36 -5.86
N PRO A 124 -5.68 -7.52 -6.91
CA PRO A 124 -6.56 -7.81 -8.04
C PRO A 124 -6.19 -9.10 -8.75
N THR A 125 -4.90 -9.37 -8.98
CA THR A 125 -4.45 -10.63 -9.58
C THR A 125 -4.87 -11.84 -8.73
N MET A 126 -4.80 -11.72 -7.40
CA MET A 126 -5.20 -12.78 -6.48
C MET A 126 -6.71 -13.04 -6.54
N ILE A 127 -7.51 -11.96 -6.53
CA ILE A 127 -8.97 -12.02 -6.64
C ILE A 127 -9.37 -12.68 -7.97
N VAL A 128 -8.77 -12.26 -9.09
CA VAL A 128 -9.02 -12.87 -10.40
C VAL A 128 -8.66 -14.36 -10.38
N GLY A 129 -7.51 -14.74 -9.82
CA GLY A 129 -7.11 -16.13 -9.67
C GLY A 129 -8.14 -16.96 -8.90
N PHE A 130 -8.64 -16.46 -7.76
CA PHE A 130 -9.66 -17.16 -6.98
C PHE A 130 -11.02 -17.24 -7.67
N ILE A 131 -11.45 -16.19 -8.38
CA ILE A 131 -12.69 -16.24 -9.17
C ILE A 131 -12.58 -17.29 -10.27
N LEU A 132 -11.46 -17.33 -11.00
CA LEU A 132 -11.25 -18.32 -12.05
C LEU A 132 -11.21 -19.74 -11.49
N GLN A 133 -10.57 -19.93 -10.34
CA GLN A 133 -10.58 -21.22 -9.63
C GLN A 133 -12.01 -21.64 -9.26
N ALA A 134 -12.81 -20.75 -8.68
CA ALA A 134 -14.16 -21.08 -8.22
C ALA A 134 -15.18 -21.34 -9.34
N VAL A 135 -14.96 -20.75 -10.53
CA VAL A 135 -15.89 -20.87 -11.67
C VAL A 135 -15.55 -22.04 -12.59
N TYR A 136 -14.28 -22.42 -12.70
CA TYR A 136 -13.81 -23.35 -13.73
C TYR A 136 -13.20 -24.66 -13.21
N ASN A 137 -12.92 -24.77 -11.90
CA ASN A 137 -12.68 -26.04 -11.22
C ASN A 137 -13.92 -26.46 -10.44
#